data_AF-R5DVG3-F1
#
_entry.id   AF-R5DVG3-F1
#
_cell.length_a   1.000
_cell.length_b   1.000
_cell.length_c   1.000
_cell.angle_alpha   90.00
_cell.angle_beta   90.00
_cell.angle_gamma   90.00
#
_symmetry.space_group_name_H-M   'P 1'
#
loop_
_entity.id
_entity.type
_entity.pdbx_description
1 polymer ?
#
loop_
_entity_poly.entity_id
_entity_poly.type
_entity_poly.pdbx_seq_one_letter_code
_entity_poly.pdbx_strand_id
1 'polypeptide(L)'
;MGLSRKIFQKTGYFLQEIARSKIILQAVMVGLISGLLVVFFKVSINKLFEFIQNFISQFDLSHKLLIFPLITTLGGLISGVLVFKFAPETKGSGIPFVKMVMARMGNITRVRTIVVKFLAGVAGIGTGLSLGREGPSVQLGAGAGALVGKIFKMKGTDQGKLIAAGAGSAIGATFNAPIAGTIFVLEELVNKFSASLLFPVLVATVTASSVARHFLGNNPSFTIPYITHDLSFEGISVCIILGIVAGFLGVAFAKIIYKNNEFFEKMDKIPNWLKPAIAGFGIGVIGIFIPYVLGSGNLSVDLLLQHKLALSVVVLVFAVKFFVTPFCFGSGAAGGIFLPMLMLGSFLGYIVASIFNMFGFHVDVVVMAMIGMGAFLASVARTPITAVVMVFEMTAGYTHILPIMLSAAIADLIAEKLNHRPIYASLIVNQVKSPEAKLLSSLLVKNYMKTDLVCFSSNMTISMVQEKIKNYSFKTYPVKNDKNKLLGLITKSDIEDAIFQGVDTNTEINKLMNPSPVTIEPSENLYIAYFRLHSNNAQCLVVVDKNNKIKGLITRQDINKAI
;
A
#
# COMPACT_ATOMS: atom_id res chain seq x y z
N MET A 1 -49.45 -15.09 7.27
CA MET A 1 -48.15 -14.82 6.59
C MET A 1 -47.44 -13.52 7.05
N GLY A 2 -48.12 -12.47 7.54
CA GLY A 2 -47.48 -11.20 7.92
C GLY A 2 -46.65 -11.20 9.22
N LEU A 3 -47.01 -12.01 10.21
CA LEU A 3 -46.33 -12.03 11.52
C LEU A 3 -44.91 -12.63 11.45
N SER A 4 -44.75 -13.72 10.68
CA SER A 4 -43.47 -14.39 10.42
C SER A 4 -42.47 -13.46 9.72
N ARG A 5 -42.94 -12.64 8.76
CA ARG A 5 -42.12 -11.66 8.03
C ARG A 5 -41.58 -10.53 8.93
N LYS A 6 -42.41 -10.00 9.84
CA LYS A 6 -41.99 -8.97 10.81
C LYS A 6 -41.01 -9.51 11.85
N ILE A 7 -41.19 -10.75 12.30
CA ILE A 7 -40.27 -11.41 13.23
C ILE A 7 -38.93 -11.68 12.53
N PHE A 8 -38.92 -12.20 11.29
CA PHE A 8 -37.68 -12.42 10.53
C PHE A 8 -36.89 -11.13 10.28
N GLN A 9 -37.59 -10.03 9.92
CA GLN A 9 -36.94 -8.72 9.78
C GLN A 9 -36.39 -8.19 11.10
N LYS A 10 -37.16 -8.19 12.19
CA LYS A 10 -36.68 -7.74 13.52
C LYS A 10 -35.50 -8.58 14.02
N THR A 11 -35.54 -9.89 13.80
CA THR A 11 -34.46 -10.81 14.19
C THR A 11 -33.21 -10.56 13.33
N GLY A 12 -33.39 -10.30 12.03
CA GLY A 12 -32.29 -9.92 11.12
C GLY A 12 -31.62 -8.60 11.51
N TYR A 13 -32.40 -7.58 11.87
CA TYR A 13 -31.88 -6.31 12.38
C TYR A 13 -31.16 -6.48 13.72
N PHE A 14 -31.73 -7.21 14.67
CA PHE A 14 -31.12 -7.49 15.98
C PHE A 14 -29.82 -8.29 15.85
N LEU A 15 -29.77 -9.29 14.96
CA LEU A 15 -28.55 -10.04 14.67
C LEU A 15 -27.49 -9.18 13.98
N GLN A 16 -27.89 -8.26 13.08
CA GLN A 16 -26.97 -7.29 12.49
C GLN A 16 -26.42 -6.31 13.54
N GLU A 17 -27.25 -5.89 14.50
CA GLU A 17 -26.88 -4.98 15.57
C GLU A 17 -25.92 -5.66 16.58
N ILE A 18 -26.18 -6.93 16.93
CA ILE A 18 -25.26 -7.76 17.75
C ILE A 18 -23.94 -8.05 17.00
N ALA A 19 -24.00 -8.34 15.70
CA ALA A 19 -22.80 -8.56 14.91
C ALA A 19 -21.97 -7.26 14.79
N ARG A 20 -22.63 -6.12 14.64
CA ARG A 20 -22.00 -4.79 14.66
C ARG A 20 -21.40 -4.46 16.03
N SER A 21 -22.08 -4.75 17.14
CA SER A 21 -21.52 -4.49 18.47
C SER A 21 -20.30 -5.36 18.78
N LYS A 22 -20.31 -6.64 18.37
CA LYS A 22 -19.15 -7.54 18.52
C LYS A 22 -17.94 -7.11 17.69
N ILE A 23 -18.13 -6.72 16.43
CA ILE A 23 -17.00 -6.30 15.57
C ILE A 23 -16.40 -4.98 16.03
N ILE A 24 -17.20 -4.08 16.62
CA ILE A 24 -16.70 -2.83 17.22
C ILE A 24 -15.83 -3.14 18.44
N LEU A 25 -16.29 -4.00 19.36
CA LEU A 25 -15.49 -4.41 20.51
C LEU A 25 -14.15 -5.05 20.09
N GLN A 26 -14.19 -5.92 19.07
CA GLN A 26 -12.99 -6.53 18.50
C GLN A 26 -12.07 -5.47 17.87
N ALA A 27 -12.62 -4.49 17.15
CA ALA A 27 -11.85 -3.39 16.57
C ALA A 27 -11.17 -2.53 17.64
N VAL A 28 -11.85 -2.24 18.76
CA VAL A 28 -11.23 -1.56 19.92
C VAL A 28 -10.05 -2.36 20.45
N MET A 29 -10.21 -3.68 20.66
CA MET A 29 -9.10 -4.54 21.11
C MET A 29 -7.94 -4.56 20.11
N VAL A 30 -8.23 -4.62 18.81
CA VAL A 30 -7.21 -4.52 17.76
C VAL A 30 -6.49 -3.19 17.84
N GLY A 31 -7.22 -2.08 18.00
CA GLY A 31 -6.65 -0.74 18.15
C GLY A 31 -5.76 -0.62 19.39
N LEU A 32 -6.17 -1.15 20.54
CA LEU A 32 -5.37 -1.14 21.78
C LEU A 32 -4.04 -1.88 21.60
N ILE A 33 -4.09 -3.12 21.10
CA ILE A 33 -2.88 -3.95 20.90
C ILE A 33 -1.97 -3.34 19.84
N SER A 34 -2.55 -2.88 18.72
CA SER A 34 -1.79 -2.25 17.63
C SER A 34 -1.13 -0.95 18.07
N GLY A 35 -1.86 -0.10 18.81
CA GLY A 35 -1.34 1.15 19.37
C GLY A 35 -0.17 0.91 20.31
N LEU A 36 -0.29 -0.03 21.26
CA LEU A 36 0.81 -0.39 22.16
C LEU A 36 2.02 -0.93 21.40
N LEU A 37 1.83 -1.83 20.43
CA LEU A 37 2.92 -2.36 19.61
C LEU A 37 3.66 -1.25 18.85
N VAL A 38 2.93 -0.30 18.26
CA VAL A 38 3.52 0.83 17.54
C VAL A 38 4.27 1.78 18.48
N VAL A 39 3.73 2.06 19.66
CA VAL A 39 4.38 2.89 20.69
C VAL A 39 5.71 2.25 21.10
N PHE A 40 5.70 0.98 21.51
CA PHE A 40 6.92 0.29 21.90
C PHE A 40 7.92 0.24 20.75
N PHE A 41 7.47 -0.03 19.53
CA PHE A 41 8.33 -0.13 18.36
C PHE A 41 9.02 1.21 18.04
N LYS A 42 8.25 2.31 18.06
CA LYS A 42 8.79 3.67 17.87
C LYS A 42 9.80 4.03 18.97
N VAL A 43 9.45 3.81 20.23
CA VAL A 43 10.32 4.13 21.37
C VAL A 43 11.61 3.32 21.33
N SER A 44 11.53 2.02 21.03
CA SER A 44 12.71 1.16 20.92
C SER A 44 13.65 1.59 19.80
N ILE A 45 13.12 1.93 18.61
CA ILE A 45 13.92 2.45 17.49
C ILE A 45 14.60 3.76 17.90
N ASN A 46 13.85 4.72 18.44
CA ASN A 46 14.37 6.04 18.79
C ASN A 46 15.44 5.95 19.89
N LYS A 47 15.18 5.19 20.97
CA LYS A 47 16.15 5.02 22.05
C LYS A 47 17.44 4.34 21.57
N LEU A 48 17.33 3.33 20.70
CA LEU A 48 18.52 2.69 20.14
C LEU A 48 19.31 3.64 19.24
N PHE A 49 18.61 4.42 18.41
CA PHE A 49 19.23 5.41 17.55
C PHE A 49 19.95 6.50 18.36
N GLU A 50 19.27 7.10 19.35
CA GLU A 50 19.85 8.10 20.25
C GLU A 50 21.04 7.54 21.03
N PHE A 51 20.93 6.31 21.55
CA PHE A 51 22.04 5.64 22.24
C PHE A 51 23.27 5.52 21.34
N ILE A 52 23.09 5.07 20.09
CA ILE A 52 24.20 4.93 19.13
C ILE A 52 24.79 6.30 18.78
N GLN A 53 23.96 7.31 18.53
CA GLN A 53 24.46 8.66 18.22
C GLN A 53 25.25 9.26 19.41
N ASN A 54 24.76 9.08 20.64
CA ASN A 54 25.44 9.54 21.86
C ASN A 54 26.72 8.76 22.17
N PHE A 55 26.77 7.48 21.80
CA PHE A 55 27.99 6.68 21.93
C PHE A 55 29.03 7.11 20.89
N ILE A 56 28.62 7.26 19.64
CA ILE A 56 29.49 7.66 18.53
C ILE A 56 30.02 9.08 18.72
N SER A 57 29.24 10.00 19.29
CA SER A 57 29.66 11.39 19.49
C SER A 57 30.89 11.54 20.38
N GLN A 58 31.18 10.56 21.26
CA GLN A 58 32.34 10.53 22.17
C GLN A 58 33.68 10.28 21.47
N PHE A 59 33.65 9.86 20.20
CA PHE A 59 34.84 9.50 19.45
C PHE A 59 35.25 10.57 18.44
N ASP A 60 36.56 10.67 18.17
CA ASP A 60 37.08 11.50 17.09
C ASP A 60 36.73 10.94 15.71
N LEU A 61 36.86 11.77 14.66
CA LEU A 61 36.47 11.40 13.30
C LEU A 61 37.15 10.11 12.81
N SER A 62 38.44 9.90 13.12
CA SER A 62 39.20 8.69 12.75
C SER A 62 38.56 7.41 13.31
N HIS A 63 38.13 7.45 14.57
CA HIS A 63 37.46 6.35 15.23
C HIS A 63 36.03 6.18 14.71
N LYS A 64 35.30 7.28 14.46
CA LYS A 64 33.96 7.25 13.87
C LYS A 64 33.93 6.55 12.52
N LEU A 65 34.94 6.79 11.67
CA LEU A 65 35.11 6.16 10.36
C LEU A 65 35.17 4.62 10.41
N LEU A 66 35.62 4.06 11.54
CA LEU A 66 35.71 2.61 11.72
C LEU A 66 34.50 2.05 12.50
N ILE A 67 34.13 2.70 13.60
CA ILE A 67 33.13 2.17 14.55
C ILE A 67 31.71 2.28 13.98
N PHE A 68 31.35 3.39 13.34
CA PHE A 68 29.97 3.60 12.90
C PHE A 68 29.54 2.66 11.76
N PRO A 69 30.36 2.40 10.73
CA PRO A 69 30.06 1.39 9.72
C PRO A 69 29.97 -0.01 10.32
N LEU A 70 30.75 -0.33 11.36
CA LEU A 70 30.65 -1.61 12.05
C LEU A 70 29.31 -1.78 12.78
N ILE A 71 28.87 -0.75 13.53
CA ILE A 71 27.58 -0.77 14.25
C ILE A 71 26.40 -0.95 13.28
N THR A 72 26.37 -0.17 12.20
CA THR A 72 25.32 -0.26 11.18
C THR A 72 25.36 -1.60 10.44
N THR A 73 26.54 -2.15 10.16
CA THR A 73 26.72 -3.51 9.60
C THR A 73 26.17 -4.57 10.55
N LEU A 74 26.46 -4.49 11.85
CA LEU A 74 25.94 -5.40 12.86
C LEU A 74 24.42 -5.30 12.98
N GLY A 75 23.85 -4.10 12.99
CA GLY A 75 22.40 -3.89 12.97
C GLY A 75 21.72 -4.49 11.75
N GLY A 76 22.32 -4.28 10.56
CA GLY A 76 21.92 -4.94 9.33
C GLY A 76 21.99 -6.46 9.44
N LEU A 77 23.10 -7.00 9.92
CA LEU A 77 23.29 -8.44 10.10
C LEU A 77 22.24 -9.05 11.05
N ILE A 78 22.00 -8.43 12.21
CA ILE A 78 20.98 -8.89 13.17
C ILE A 78 19.60 -8.88 12.50
N SER A 79 19.25 -7.80 11.78
CA SER A 79 18.01 -7.71 11.02
C SER A 79 17.89 -8.85 10.00
N GLY A 80 18.95 -9.10 9.24
CA GLY A 80 18.99 -10.16 8.22
C GLY A 80 18.91 -11.57 8.80
N VAL A 81 19.61 -11.87 9.89
CA VAL A 81 19.52 -13.16 10.58
C VAL A 81 18.10 -13.40 11.10
N LEU A 82 17.50 -12.41 11.77
CA LEU A 82 16.14 -12.51 12.28
C LEU A 82 15.13 -12.75 11.15
N VAL A 83 15.17 -11.94 10.09
CA VAL A 83 14.26 -12.06 8.95
C VAL A 83 14.43 -13.42 8.26
N PHE A 84 15.63 -13.75 7.80
CA PHE A 84 15.82 -14.86 6.87
C PHE A 84 15.94 -16.23 7.54
N LYS A 85 16.28 -16.31 8.84
CA LYS A 85 16.34 -17.59 9.57
C LYS A 85 15.07 -17.90 10.37
N PHE A 86 14.36 -16.89 10.89
CA PHE A 86 13.24 -17.13 11.81
C PHE A 86 11.85 -16.87 11.20
N ALA A 87 11.69 -15.79 10.42
CA ALA A 87 10.42 -15.49 9.76
C ALA A 87 10.61 -14.75 8.43
N PRO A 88 10.90 -15.47 7.32
CA PRO A 88 11.14 -14.87 6.00
C PRO A 88 9.99 -14.00 5.50
N GLU A 89 8.77 -14.24 5.98
CA GLU A 89 7.58 -13.40 5.74
C GLU A 89 7.73 -11.94 6.24
N THR A 90 8.76 -11.64 7.03
CA THR A 90 9.05 -10.30 7.57
C THR A 90 9.99 -9.46 6.69
N LYS A 91 10.43 -9.97 5.54
CA LYS A 91 11.32 -9.24 4.61
C LYS A 91 10.72 -7.88 4.16
N GLY A 92 11.55 -6.85 4.15
CA GLY A 92 11.20 -5.52 3.61
C GLY A 92 10.08 -4.82 4.39
N SER A 93 9.18 -4.15 3.67
CA SER A 93 8.13 -3.31 4.29
C SER A 93 7.16 -4.14 5.15
N GLY A 94 6.65 -5.25 4.63
CA GLY A 94 5.55 -6.00 5.25
C GLY A 94 4.17 -5.61 4.72
N ILE A 95 4.00 -4.41 4.14
CA ILE A 95 2.77 -4.03 3.42
C ILE A 95 2.43 -5.02 2.28
N PRO A 96 3.39 -5.41 1.40
CA PRO A 96 3.10 -6.41 0.37
C PRO A 96 2.62 -7.73 0.96
N PHE A 97 3.19 -8.17 2.08
CA PHE A 97 2.75 -9.37 2.79
C PHE A 97 1.31 -9.25 3.30
N VAL A 98 0.97 -8.15 3.98
CA VAL A 98 -0.41 -7.95 4.45
C VAL A 98 -1.38 -7.88 3.27
N LYS A 99 -1.00 -7.24 2.16
CA LYS A 99 -1.79 -7.18 0.92
C LYS A 99 -2.02 -8.58 0.33
N MET A 100 -1.01 -9.48 0.36
CA MET A 100 -1.18 -10.89 -0.02
C MET A 100 -2.16 -11.63 0.90
N VAL A 101 -2.12 -11.38 2.21
CA VAL A 101 -3.05 -11.97 3.18
C VAL A 101 -4.48 -11.48 2.93
N MET A 102 -4.67 -10.19 2.62
CA MET A 102 -5.97 -9.61 2.26
C MET A 102 -6.49 -10.18 0.94
N ALA A 103 -5.59 -10.44 0.00
CA ALA A 103 -5.87 -11.15 -1.23
C ALA A 103 -6.00 -12.69 -1.06
N ARG A 104 -6.01 -13.21 0.18
CA ARG A 104 -6.07 -14.66 0.48
C ARG A 104 -5.07 -15.49 -0.33
N MET A 105 -3.91 -14.92 -0.67
CA MET A 105 -2.83 -15.55 -1.44
C MET A 105 -1.68 -16.05 -0.55
N GLY A 106 -1.78 -15.85 0.76
CA GLY A 106 -0.73 -16.18 1.70
C GLY A 106 -1.28 -16.56 3.07
N ASN A 107 -0.40 -17.10 3.90
CA ASN A 107 -0.72 -17.46 5.27
C ASN A 107 -0.95 -16.22 6.13
N ILE A 108 -1.92 -16.31 7.04
CA ILE A 108 -2.20 -15.26 8.02
C ILE A 108 -0.98 -15.02 8.91
N THR A 109 -0.76 -13.76 9.29
CA THR A 109 0.33 -13.33 10.19
C THR A 109 0.34 -14.15 11.48
N ARG A 110 1.48 -14.75 11.80
CA ARG A 110 1.68 -15.56 13.01
C ARG A 110 2.28 -14.69 14.12
N VAL A 111 2.17 -15.12 15.38
CA VAL A 111 2.78 -14.40 16.52
C VAL A 111 4.29 -14.27 16.36
N ARG A 112 4.97 -15.30 15.84
CA ARG A 112 6.41 -15.24 15.52
C ARG A 112 6.76 -14.10 14.56
N THR A 113 5.86 -13.80 13.61
CA THR A 113 6.05 -12.75 12.61
C THR A 113 6.08 -11.39 13.28
N ILE A 114 5.24 -11.17 14.30
CA ILE A 114 5.21 -9.93 15.09
C ILE A 114 6.56 -9.74 15.81
N VAL A 115 7.01 -10.76 16.55
CA VAL A 115 8.26 -10.71 17.33
C VAL A 115 9.46 -10.47 16.42
N VAL A 116 9.61 -11.27 15.35
CA VAL A 116 10.74 -11.14 14.42
C VAL A 116 10.72 -9.78 13.73
N LYS A 117 9.57 -9.31 13.26
CA LYS A 117 9.46 -8.02 12.58
C LYS A 117 9.83 -6.86 13.50
N PHE A 118 9.38 -6.91 14.75
CA PHE A 118 9.71 -5.91 15.76
C PHE A 118 11.22 -5.87 15.99
N LEU A 119 11.83 -7.00 16.35
CA LEU A 119 13.26 -7.04 16.68
C LEU A 119 14.15 -6.70 15.48
N ALA A 120 13.82 -7.22 14.29
CA ALA A 120 14.58 -6.95 13.08
C ALA A 120 14.47 -5.49 12.64
N GLY A 121 13.30 -4.86 12.82
CA GLY A 121 13.08 -3.45 12.54
C GLY A 121 13.81 -2.54 13.53
N VAL A 122 13.80 -2.87 14.83
CA VAL A 122 14.56 -2.15 15.85
C VAL A 122 16.05 -2.21 15.55
N ALA A 123 16.60 -3.40 15.31
CA ALA A 123 18.01 -3.56 15.01
C ALA A 123 18.43 -2.84 13.72
N GLY A 124 17.66 -2.98 12.64
CA GLY A 124 17.99 -2.36 11.36
C GLY A 124 17.83 -0.84 11.35
N ILE A 125 16.62 -0.36 11.66
CA ILE A 125 16.29 1.07 11.58
C ILE A 125 16.96 1.83 12.74
N GLY A 126 16.96 1.26 13.95
CA GLY A 126 17.55 1.89 15.12
C GLY A 126 19.07 2.04 15.04
N THR A 127 19.76 1.19 14.27
CA THR A 127 21.21 1.37 14.04
C THR A 127 21.53 2.34 12.90
N GLY A 128 20.55 2.68 12.06
CA GLY A 128 20.68 3.75 11.07
C GLY A 128 20.36 3.37 9.63
N LEU A 129 19.93 2.12 9.32
CA LEU A 129 19.48 1.78 7.96
C LEU A 129 18.44 2.80 7.48
N SER A 130 18.62 3.28 6.24
CA SER A 130 17.77 4.32 5.64
C SER A 130 16.42 3.76 5.22
N LEU A 131 15.61 3.40 6.22
CA LEU A 131 14.33 2.71 6.10
C LEU A 131 13.31 3.30 7.07
N GLY A 132 12.06 3.26 6.64
CA GLY A 132 10.88 3.67 7.41
C GLY A 132 10.40 2.59 8.37
N ARG A 133 9.82 2.98 9.51
CA ARG A 133 9.20 2.06 10.47
C ARG A 133 7.74 1.73 10.13
N GLU A 134 7.14 2.48 9.22
CA GLU A 134 5.71 2.50 8.92
C GLU A 134 5.24 1.19 8.31
N GLY A 135 5.98 0.67 7.33
CA GLY A 135 5.72 -0.63 6.72
C GLY A 135 5.70 -1.74 7.77
N PRO A 136 6.78 -1.86 8.58
CA PRO A 136 6.81 -2.77 9.71
C PRO A 136 5.64 -2.58 10.68
N SER A 137 5.28 -1.34 11.03
CA SER A 137 4.09 -1.04 11.83
C SER A 137 2.82 -1.65 11.23
N VAL A 138 2.59 -1.52 9.91
CA VAL A 138 1.43 -2.14 9.23
C VAL A 138 1.39 -3.65 9.45
N GLN A 139 2.54 -4.33 9.33
CA GLN A 139 2.61 -5.78 9.53
C GLN A 139 2.41 -6.18 11.00
N LEU A 140 2.92 -5.38 11.95
CA LEU A 140 2.68 -5.57 13.38
C LEU A 140 1.19 -5.39 13.72
N GLY A 141 0.56 -4.33 13.21
CA GLY A 141 -0.87 -4.08 13.38
C GLY A 141 -1.74 -5.15 12.75
N ALA A 142 -1.43 -5.59 11.53
CA ALA A 142 -2.06 -6.74 10.88
C ALA A 142 -1.94 -8.02 11.74
N GLY A 143 -0.80 -8.19 12.41
CA GLY A 143 -0.58 -9.24 13.39
C GLY A 143 -1.49 -9.13 14.62
N ALA A 144 -1.69 -7.91 15.15
CA ALA A 144 -2.66 -7.66 16.22
C ALA A 144 -4.09 -8.04 15.78
N GLY A 145 -4.48 -7.65 14.56
CA GLY A 145 -5.75 -8.05 13.95
C GLY A 145 -5.91 -9.57 13.82
N ALA A 146 -4.86 -10.26 13.38
CA ALA A 146 -4.83 -11.72 13.30
C ALA A 146 -4.93 -12.40 14.68
N LEU A 147 -4.26 -11.83 15.69
CA LEU A 147 -4.30 -12.33 17.07
C LEU A 147 -5.70 -12.20 17.67
N VAL A 148 -6.33 -11.03 17.57
CA VAL A 148 -7.71 -10.83 18.03
C VAL A 148 -8.66 -11.75 17.26
N GLY A 149 -8.52 -11.84 15.94
CA GLY A 149 -9.30 -12.77 15.13
C GLY A 149 -9.18 -14.22 15.60
N LYS A 150 -7.98 -14.66 16.02
CA LYS A 150 -7.75 -15.99 16.58
C LYS A 150 -8.43 -16.17 17.94
N ILE A 151 -8.32 -15.19 18.85
CA ILE A 151 -8.97 -15.21 20.18
C ILE A 151 -10.48 -15.39 20.04
N PHE A 152 -11.10 -14.64 19.12
CA PHE A 152 -12.54 -14.71 18.87
C PHE A 152 -12.97 -15.78 17.86
N LYS A 153 -12.04 -16.65 17.40
CA LYS A 153 -12.31 -17.73 16.42
C LYS A 153 -12.96 -17.23 15.11
N MET A 154 -12.61 -16.03 14.67
CA MET A 154 -13.09 -15.43 13.42
C MET A 154 -12.49 -16.15 12.20
N LYS A 155 -13.27 -16.28 11.12
CA LYS A 155 -12.86 -16.93 9.87
C LYS A 155 -13.22 -16.08 8.66
N GLY A 156 -12.53 -16.32 7.54
CA GLY A 156 -12.88 -15.75 6.24
C GLY A 156 -12.88 -14.22 6.24
N THR A 157 -13.99 -13.63 5.80
CA THR A 157 -14.11 -12.18 5.59
C THR A 157 -13.98 -11.38 6.88
N ASP A 158 -14.55 -11.85 8.00
CA ASP A 158 -14.50 -11.09 9.26
C ASP A 158 -13.11 -11.09 9.88
N GLN A 159 -12.36 -12.18 9.73
CA GLN A 159 -10.95 -12.22 10.09
C GLN A 159 -10.13 -11.24 9.22
N GLY A 160 -10.42 -11.17 7.92
CA GLY A 160 -9.83 -10.19 7.01
C GLY A 160 -10.09 -8.75 7.46
N LYS A 161 -11.31 -8.42 7.89
CA LYS A 161 -11.65 -7.09 8.41
C LYS A 161 -10.81 -6.71 9.63
N LEU A 162 -10.60 -7.63 10.58
CA LEU A 162 -9.78 -7.35 11.77
C LEU A 162 -8.29 -7.15 11.43
N ILE A 163 -7.75 -7.95 10.49
CA ILE A 163 -6.38 -7.77 10.02
C ILE A 163 -6.22 -6.43 9.32
N ALA A 164 -7.17 -6.05 8.45
CA ALA A 164 -7.20 -4.75 7.80
C ALA A 164 -7.34 -3.60 8.82
N ALA A 165 -8.20 -3.75 9.82
CA ALA A 165 -8.35 -2.80 10.92
C ALA A 165 -7.05 -2.61 11.71
N GLY A 166 -6.33 -3.70 11.97
CA GLY A 166 -5.01 -3.66 12.60
C GLY A 166 -3.96 -2.96 11.74
N ALA A 167 -3.93 -3.26 10.45
CA ALA A 167 -3.02 -2.63 9.48
C ALA A 167 -3.23 -1.12 9.40
N GLY A 168 -4.48 -0.67 9.27
CA GLY A 168 -4.83 0.76 9.25
C GLY A 168 -4.55 1.43 10.59
N SER A 169 -4.89 0.78 11.71
CA SER A 169 -4.68 1.36 13.03
C SER A 169 -3.22 1.58 13.37
N ALA A 170 -2.33 0.74 12.86
CA ALA A 170 -0.90 0.94 13.00
C ALA A 170 -0.39 2.16 12.22
N ILE A 171 -0.94 2.45 11.03
CA ILE A 171 -0.66 3.70 10.30
C ILE A 171 -1.17 4.90 11.12
N GLY A 172 -2.40 4.82 11.63
CA GLY A 172 -2.98 5.87 12.48
C GLY A 172 -2.11 6.18 13.71
N ALA A 173 -1.72 5.17 14.47
CA ALA A 173 -0.82 5.31 15.61
C ALA A 173 0.59 5.77 15.24
N THR A 174 1.09 5.39 14.06
CA THR A 174 2.46 5.72 13.62
C THR A 174 2.63 7.20 13.32
N PHE A 175 1.58 7.82 12.75
CA PHE A 175 1.59 9.19 12.24
C PHE A 175 0.67 10.16 12.99
N ASN A 176 -0.02 9.68 14.02
CA ASN A 176 -1.09 10.41 14.68
C ASN A 176 -2.23 10.81 13.71
N ALA A 177 -2.52 9.93 12.73
CA ALA A 177 -3.38 10.21 11.57
C ALA A 177 -4.44 9.10 11.36
N PRO A 178 -5.48 9.02 12.22
CA PRO A 178 -6.48 7.96 12.18
C PRO A 178 -7.31 7.93 10.89
N ILE A 179 -7.61 9.08 10.27
CA ILE A 179 -8.38 9.15 9.01
C ILE A 179 -7.51 8.58 7.88
N ALA A 180 -6.26 9.02 7.79
CA ALA A 180 -5.29 8.55 6.81
C ALA A 180 -5.06 7.05 6.90
N GLY A 181 -4.95 6.51 8.12
CA GLY A 181 -4.84 5.06 8.34
C GLY A 181 -6.07 4.28 7.84
N THR A 182 -7.25 4.89 7.95
CA THR A 182 -8.50 4.29 7.44
C THR A 182 -8.55 4.31 5.92
N ILE A 183 -8.24 5.45 5.30
CA ILE A 183 -8.22 5.60 3.85
C ILE A 183 -7.12 4.73 3.21
N PHE A 184 -5.95 4.63 3.84
CA PHE A 184 -4.86 3.74 3.42
C PHE A 184 -5.34 2.29 3.26
N VAL A 185 -6.17 1.80 4.19
CA VAL A 185 -6.71 0.43 4.08
C VAL A 185 -7.63 0.29 2.87
N LEU A 186 -8.48 1.28 2.62
CA LEU A 186 -9.48 1.22 1.55
C LEU A 186 -8.84 1.39 0.16
N GLU A 187 -7.90 2.32 0.02
CA GLU A 187 -7.24 2.65 -1.25
C GLU A 187 -6.05 1.74 -1.53
N GLU A 188 -5.08 1.65 -0.61
CA GLU A 188 -3.85 0.90 -0.84
C GLU A 188 -3.97 -0.59 -0.50
N LEU A 189 -4.52 -0.93 0.67
CA LEU A 189 -4.42 -2.31 1.15
C LEU A 189 -5.44 -3.25 0.50
N VAL A 190 -6.70 -2.82 0.41
CA VAL A 190 -7.82 -3.63 -0.09
C VAL A 190 -8.26 -3.20 -1.49
N ASN A 191 -8.01 -1.94 -1.88
CA ASN A 191 -8.47 -1.35 -3.13
C ASN A 191 -9.99 -1.52 -3.33
N LYS A 192 -10.75 -1.28 -2.26
CA LYS A 192 -12.21 -1.38 -2.23
C LYS A 192 -12.81 -0.53 -1.11
N PHE A 193 -13.67 0.40 -1.49
CA PHE A 193 -14.45 1.21 -0.55
C PHE A 193 -15.70 0.43 -0.14
N SER A 194 -15.66 -0.22 1.03
CA SER A 194 -16.82 -0.90 1.62
C SER A 194 -17.15 -0.33 2.99
N ALA A 195 -18.39 0.10 3.19
CA ALA A 195 -18.88 0.55 4.49
C ALA A 195 -18.69 -0.52 5.59
N SER A 196 -18.79 -1.80 5.23
CA SER A 196 -18.59 -2.92 6.17
C SER A 196 -17.16 -3.07 6.70
N LEU A 197 -16.19 -2.48 5.99
CA LEU A 197 -14.77 -2.45 6.36
C LEU A 197 -14.40 -1.10 6.99
N LEU A 198 -15.00 -0.01 6.51
CA LEU A 198 -14.75 1.36 6.97
C LEU A 198 -14.90 1.49 8.50
N PHE A 199 -16.03 1.08 9.07
CA PHE A 199 -16.31 1.31 10.49
C PHE A 199 -15.35 0.55 11.43
N PRO A 200 -15.11 -0.76 11.29
CA PRO A 200 -14.13 -1.45 12.15
C PRO A 200 -12.72 -0.87 12.04
N VAL A 201 -12.30 -0.47 10.83
CA VAL A 201 -10.97 0.13 10.64
C VAL A 201 -10.91 1.49 11.34
N LEU A 202 -11.92 2.33 11.16
CA LEU A 202 -12.00 3.66 11.80
C LEU A 202 -11.99 3.56 13.33
N VAL A 203 -12.74 2.62 13.91
CA VAL A 203 -12.73 2.40 15.37
C VAL A 203 -11.34 1.99 15.84
N ALA A 204 -10.71 1.03 15.16
CA ALA A 204 -9.38 0.58 15.54
C ALA A 204 -8.32 1.68 15.38
N THR A 205 -8.39 2.50 14.33
CA THR A 205 -7.44 3.59 14.07
C THR A 205 -7.55 4.71 15.10
N VAL A 206 -8.78 5.09 15.47
CA VAL A 206 -9.02 6.07 16.53
C VAL A 206 -8.49 5.52 17.86
N THR A 207 -8.82 4.28 18.23
CA THR A 207 -8.32 3.69 19.47
C THR A 207 -6.79 3.61 19.51
N ALA A 208 -6.14 3.15 18.44
CA ALA A 208 -4.68 3.05 18.39
C ALA A 208 -4.00 4.43 18.43
N SER A 209 -4.59 5.43 17.77
CA SER A 209 -4.10 6.81 17.80
C SER A 209 -4.25 7.42 19.19
N SER A 210 -5.36 7.17 19.90
CA SER A 210 -5.55 7.60 21.29
C SER A 210 -4.51 6.98 22.23
N VAL A 211 -4.20 5.68 22.06
CA VAL A 211 -3.11 5.04 22.80
C VAL A 211 -1.77 5.71 22.48
N ALA A 212 -1.47 5.92 21.20
CA ALA A 212 -0.23 6.60 20.79
C ALA A 212 -0.12 8.01 21.39
N ARG A 213 -1.21 8.80 21.37
CA ARG A 213 -1.26 10.15 21.97
C ARG A 213 -1.01 10.13 23.47
N HIS A 214 -1.53 9.13 24.19
CA HIS A 214 -1.32 9.01 25.63
C HIS A 214 0.16 8.82 25.98
N PHE A 215 0.88 7.98 25.22
CA PHE A 215 2.29 7.67 25.51
C PHE A 215 3.32 8.59 24.82
N LEU A 216 2.99 9.14 23.66
CA LEU A 216 3.92 9.89 22.81
C LEU A 216 3.58 11.39 22.71
N GLY A 217 2.47 11.82 23.30
CA GLY A 217 1.96 13.19 23.20
C GLY A 217 1.01 13.39 22.02
N ASN A 218 0.22 14.47 22.10
CA ASN A 218 -0.80 14.83 21.10
C ASN A 218 -0.34 15.99 20.20
N ASN A 219 0.83 15.82 19.57
CA ASN A 219 1.33 16.78 18.60
C ASN A 219 1.20 16.22 17.17
N PRO A 220 1.02 17.08 16.15
CA PRO A 220 1.18 16.68 14.76
C PRO A 220 2.57 16.07 14.54
N SER A 221 2.70 15.24 13.52
CA SER A 221 4.01 14.64 13.19
C SER A 221 5.01 15.69 12.71
N PHE A 222 4.52 16.77 12.10
CA PHE A 222 5.32 17.91 11.64
C PHE A 222 4.69 19.22 12.09
N THR A 223 5.47 20.05 12.77
CA THR A 223 5.05 21.39 13.15
C THR A 223 5.34 22.34 12.00
N ILE A 224 4.30 23.00 11.48
CA ILE A 224 4.42 23.99 10.41
C ILE A 224 4.15 25.37 10.97
N PRO A 225 4.99 26.37 10.64
CA PRO A 225 4.69 27.76 10.95
C PRO A 225 3.30 28.13 10.45
N TYR A 226 2.54 28.91 11.20
CA TYR A 226 1.21 29.31 10.79
C TYR A 226 1.29 30.21 9.54
N ILE A 227 0.94 29.65 8.39
CA ILE A 227 0.96 30.35 7.09
C ILE A 227 -0.50 30.58 6.68
N THR A 228 -0.89 31.85 6.63
CA THR A 228 -2.27 32.30 6.37
C THR A 228 -2.51 32.71 4.93
N HIS A 229 -1.48 32.70 4.09
CA HIS A 229 -1.61 33.17 2.72
C HIS A 229 -2.21 32.09 1.83
N ASP A 230 -3.35 32.41 1.20
CA ASP A 230 -3.88 31.64 0.09
C ASP A 230 -2.84 31.56 -1.03
N LEU A 231 -2.81 30.44 -1.76
CA LEU A 231 -1.87 30.30 -2.85
C LEU A 231 -2.20 31.28 -3.98
N SER A 232 -1.21 32.09 -4.33
CA SER A 232 -1.21 32.93 -5.52
C SER A 232 -1.32 32.10 -6.79
N PHE A 233 -1.66 32.74 -7.91
CA PHE A 233 -1.65 32.12 -9.23
C PHE A 233 -0.27 31.52 -9.58
N GLU A 234 0.79 32.21 -9.20
CA GLU A 234 2.17 31.71 -9.26
C GLU A 234 2.33 30.41 -8.46
N GLY A 235 1.82 30.36 -7.23
CA GLY A 235 1.82 29.18 -6.38
C GLY A 235 1.15 27.97 -7.02
N ILE A 236 0.00 28.17 -7.67
CA ILE A 236 -0.71 27.09 -8.40
C ILE A 236 0.14 26.58 -9.57
N SER A 237 0.80 27.47 -10.30
CA SER A 237 1.68 27.10 -11.41
C SER A 237 2.86 26.24 -10.93
N VAL A 238 3.48 26.61 -9.80
CA VAL A 238 4.55 25.82 -9.17
C VAL A 238 4.03 24.46 -8.69
N CYS A 239 2.81 24.38 -8.17
CA CYS A 239 2.17 23.11 -7.76
C CYS A 239 2.02 22.14 -8.94
N ILE A 240 1.56 22.62 -10.09
CA ILE A 240 1.41 21.81 -11.30
C ILE A 240 2.77 21.23 -11.71
N ILE A 241 3.80 22.08 -11.75
CA ILE A 241 5.16 21.67 -12.12
C ILE A 241 5.72 20.68 -11.10
N LEU A 242 5.54 20.93 -9.81
CA LEU A 242 5.94 20.03 -8.74
C LEU A 242 5.26 18.66 -8.89
N GLY A 243 3.96 18.62 -9.18
CA GLY A 243 3.24 17.38 -9.46
C GLY A 243 3.83 16.61 -10.64
N ILE A 244 4.15 17.29 -11.73
CA ILE A 244 4.78 16.67 -12.91
C ILE A 244 6.15 16.08 -12.57
N VAL A 245 7.02 16.88 -11.94
CA VAL A 245 8.38 16.46 -11.56
C VAL A 245 8.34 15.32 -10.54
N ALA A 246 7.46 15.39 -9.55
CA ALA A 246 7.24 14.32 -8.58
C ALA A 246 6.77 13.04 -9.25
N GLY A 247 5.89 13.12 -10.26
CA GLY A 247 5.47 11.99 -11.08
C GLY A 247 6.64 11.27 -11.75
N PHE A 248 7.51 12.00 -12.45
CA PHE A 248 8.68 11.41 -13.11
C PHE A 248 9.68 10.82 -12.11
N LEU A 249 10.02 11.56 -11.06
CA LEU A 249 10.99 11.12 -10.06
C LEU A 249 10.45 9.97 -9.19
N GLY A 250 9.14 9.92 -8.92
CA GLY A 250 8.50 8.82 -8.24
C GLY A 250 8.59 7.51 -9.03
N VAL A 251 8.34 7.55 -10.34
CA VAL A 251 8.54 6.38 -11.22
C VAL A 251 10.01 5.96 -11.28
N ALA A 252 10.93 6.93 -11.36
CA ALA A 252 12.38 6.64 -11.32
C ALA A 252 12.79 5.97 -10.01
N PHE A 253 12.30 6.46 -8.87
CA PHE A 253 12.54 5.89 -7.54
C PHE A 253 12.03 4.45 -7.45
N ALA A 254 10.81 4.18 -7.92
CA ALA A 254 10.27 2.82 -7.98
C ALA A 254 11.14 1.88 -8.85
N LYS A 255 11.59 2.34 -10.02
CA LYS A 255 12.50 1.58 -10.90
C LYS A 255 13.82 1.26 -10.21
N ILE A 256 14.37 2.19 -9.43
CA ILE A 256 15.61 1.97 -8.67
C ILE A 256 15.39 0.95 -7.56
N ILE A 257 14.23 0.95 -6.90
CA ILE A 257 13.86 -0.10 -5.93
C ILE A 257 13.85 -1.47 -6.60
N TYR A 258 13.22 -1.61 -7.78
CA TYR A 258 13.19 -2.88 -8.49
C TYR A 258 14.58 -3.35 -8.91
N LYS A 259 15.40 -2.45 -9.48
CA LYS A 259 16.79 -2.74 -9.85
C LYS A 259 17.64 -3.17 -8.65
N ASN A 260 17.48 -2.52 -7.49
CA ASN A 260 18.20 -2.92 -6.28
C ASN A 260 17.73 -4.28 -5.75
N ASN A 261 16.43 -4.58 -5.80
CA ASN A 261 15.94 -5.91 -5.47
C ASN A 261 16.59 -6.98 -6.37
N GLU A 262 16.61 -6.76 -7.70
CA GLU A 262 17.26 -7.67 -8.65
C GLU A 262 18.77 -7.81 -8.39
N PHE A 263 19.44 -6.69 -8.09
CA PHE A 263 20.86 -6.68 -7.78
C PHE A 263 21.19 -7.58 -6.57
N PHE A 264 20.48 -7.41 -5.46
CA PHE A 264 20.65 -8.27 -4.29
C PHE A 264 20.19 -9.71 -4.54
N GLU A 265 19.19 -9.94 -5.41
CA GLU A 265 18.77 -11.30 -5.77
C GLU A 265 19.82 -12.04 -6.60
N LYS A 266 20.51 -11.37 -7.53
CA LYS A 266 21.59 -11.95 -8.37
C LYS A 266 22.88 -12.27 -7.59
N MET A 267 22.99 -11.83 -6.33
CA MET A 267 24.10 -12.20 -5.45
C MET A 267 23.90 -13.62 -4.90
N ASP A 268 24.07 -14.63 -5.76
CA ASP A 268 23.83 -16.05 -5.40
C ASP A 268 24.91 -16.60 -4.45
N LYS A 269 26.14 -16.07 -4.51
CA LYS A 269 27.25 -16.47 -3.63
C LYS A 269 27.09 -15.99 -2.18
N ILE A 270 26.23 -15.00 -1.95
CA ILE A 270 26.06 -14.37 -0.63
C ILE A 270 24.74 -14.86 -0.02
N PRO A 271 24.74 -15.48 1.16
CA PRO A 271 23.50 -15.94 1.77
C PRO A 271 22.59 -14.76 2.11
N ASN A 272 21.28 -14.94 1.95
CA ASN A 272 20.30 -13.85 2.09
C ASN A 272 20.36 -13.15 3.46
N TRP A 273 20.69 -13.87 4.54
CA TRP A 273 20.81 -13.30 5.89
C TRP A 273 21.98 -12.30 6.03
N LEU A 274 22.98 -12.34 5.15
CA LEU A 274 24.14 -11.44 5.18
C LEU A 274 23.91 -10.17 4.33
N LYS A 275 22.97 -10.18 3.38
CA LYS A 275 22.71 -9.06 2.46
C LYS A 275 22.35 -7.75 3.18
N PRO A 276 21.52 -7.75 4.24
CA PRO A 276 21.28 -6.56 5.08
C PRO A 276 22.54 -5.96 5.73
N ALA A 277 23.57 -6.76 6.02
CA ALA A 277 24.83 -6.27 6.58
C ALA A 277 25.60 -5.42 5.55
N ILE A 278 25.55 -5.80 4.26
CA ILE A 278 26.15 -5.03 3.16
C ILE A 278 25.49 -3.66 3.03
N ALA A 279 24.16 -3.63 3.13
CA ALA A 279 23.43 -2.37 3.17
C ALA A 279 23.80 -1.54 4.41
N GLY A 280 23.95 -2.19 5.57
CA GLY A 280 24.42 -1.59 6.82
C GLY A 280 25.78 -0.91 6.66
N PHE A 281 26.76 -1.61 6.08
CA PHE A 281 28.08 -1.05 5.81
C PHE A 281 28.01 0.18 4.91
N GLY A 282 27.27 0.08 3.79
CA GLY A 282 27.13 1.19 2.85
C GLY A 282 26.49 2.43 3.47
N ILE A 283 25.39 2.28 4.22
CA ILE A 283 24.78 3.41 4.92
C ILE A 283 25.68 3.95 6.03
N GLY A 284 26.44 3.09 6.70
CA GLY A 284 27.34 3.48 7.77
C GLY A 284 28.43 4.43 7.26
N VAL A 285 29.06 4.10 6.13
CA VAL A 285 30.06 4.99 5.50
C VAL A 285 29.43 6.32 5.09
N ILE A 286 28.27 6.30 4.43
CA ILE A 286 27.58 7.51 3.95
C ILE A 286 27.10 8.38 5.12
N GLY A 287 26.57 7.75 6.17
CA GLY A 287 25.93 8.41 7.31
C GLY A 287 26.89 9.21 8.20
N ILE A 288 28.20 8.95 8.13
CA ILE A 288 29.20 9.78 8.82
C ILE A 288 29.26 11.18 8.21
N PHE A 289 29.26 11.24 6.88
CA PHE A 289 29.36 12.50 6.14
C PHE A 289 27.99 13.18 6.02
N ILE A 290 26.91 12.39 5.93
CA ILE A 290 25.55 12.89 5.69
C ILE A 290 24.58 12.23 6.68
N PRO A 291 24.59 12.62 7.96
CA PRO A 291 23.76 11.97 8.99
C PRO A 291 22.26 12.09 8.73
N TYR A 292 21.83 13.11 7.99
CA TYR A 292 20.42 13.35 7.62
C TYR A 292 19.80 12.25 6.75
N VAL A 293 20.60 11.37 6.12
CA VAL A 293 20.06 10.25 5.32
C VAL A 293 19.70 9.02 6.17
N LEU A 294 20.19 8.96 7.41
CA LEU A 294 19.97 7.83 8.33
C LEU A 294 18.50 7.66 8.71
N GLY A 295 18.12 6.41 8.98
CA GLY A 295 16.79 6.06 9.43
C GLY A 295 15.67 6.51 8.48
N SER A 296 14.51 6.74 9.08
CA SER A 296 13.27 7.00 8.34
C SER A 296 13.17 8.41 7.75
N GLY A 297 13.90 9.39 8.30
CA GLY A 297 13.94 10.76 7.80
C GLY A 297 13.08 11.79 8.54
N ASN A 298 12.35 11.41 9.60
CA ASN A 298 11.51 12.35 10.38
C ASN A 298 12.26 13.60 10.83
N LEU A 299 13.45 13.44 11.42
CA LEU A 299 14.29 14.54 11.91
C LEU A 299 14.70 15.48 10.76
N SER A 300 15.07 14.92 9.61
CA SER A 300 15.48 15.68 8.44
C SER A 300 14.33 16.52 7.86
N VAL A 301 13.11 15.98 7.87
CA VAL A 301 11.92 16.74 7.48
C VAL A 301 11.60 17.84 8.48
N ASP A 302 11.67 17.57 9.79
CA ASP A 302 11.42 18.57 10.81
C ASP A 302 12.42 19.75 10.74
N LEU A 303 13.71 19.45 10.54
CA LEU A 303 14.73 20.46 10.30
C LEU A 303 14.50 21.26 9.01
N LEU A 304 14.02 20.62 7.95
CA LEU A 304 13.67 21.29 6.68
C LEU A 304 12.54 22.30 6.89
N LEU A 305 11.45 21.87 7.54
CA LEU A 305 10.26 22.70 7.75
C LEU A 305 10.51 23.85 8.75
N GLN A 306 11.52 23.72 9.60
CA GLN A 306 11.98 24.79 10.51
C GLN A 306 13.05 25.71 9.88
N HIS A 307 13.32 25.60 8.57
CA HIS A 307 14.36 26.35 7.86
C HIS A 307 15.79 26.17 8.41
N LYS A 308 16.08 25.05 9.08
CA LYS A 308 17.39 24.77 9.67
C LYS A 308 18.38 24.11 8.71
N LEU A 309 18.01 23.92 7.45
CA LEU A 309 18.86 23.30 6.42
C LEU A 309 19.14 24.28 5.29
N ALA A 310 20.41 24.42 4.93
CA ALA A 310 20.81 25.16 3.74
C ALA A 310 20.36 24.42 2.47
N LEU A 311 20.00 25.15 1.41
CA LEU A 311 19.51 24.57 0.15
C LEU A 311 20.49 23.53 -0.45
N SER A 312 21.80 23.77 -0.33
CA SER A 312 22.84 22.81 -0.78
C SER A 312 22.75 21.48 -0.03
N VAL A 313 22.50 21.50 1.28
CA VAL A 313 22.29 20.31 2.11
C VAL A 313 21.00 19.61 1.72
N VAL A 314 19.92 20.36 1.45
CA VAL A 314 18.65 19.80 0.99
C VAL A 314 18.84 19.03 -0.32
N VAL A 315 19.48 19.64 -1.32
CA VAL A 315 19.77 18.99 -2.62
C VAL A 315 20.63 17.75 -2.43
N LEU A 316 21.70 17.84 -1.62
CA LEU A 316 22.60 16.72 -1.34
C LEU A 316 21.86 15.54 -0.67
N VAL A 317 21.09 15.83 0.38
CA VAL A 317 20.34 14.81 1.13
C VAL A 317 19.27 14.17 0.26
N PHE A 318 18.56 14.95 -0.55
CA PHE A 318 17.60 14.44 -1.52
C PHE A 318 18.28 13.46 -2.48
N ALA A 319 19.35 13.89 -3.14
CA ALA A 319 20.07 13.08 -4.13
C ALA A 319 20.58 11.77 -3.51
N VAL A 320 21.22 11.83 -2.33
CA VAL A 320 21.77 10.63 -1.68
C VAL A 320 20.66 9.71 -1.18
N LYS A 321 19.64 10.24 -0.49
CA LYS A 321 18.55 9.40 0.05
C LYS A 321 17.75 8.72 -1.05
N PHE A 322 17.62 9.35 -2.23
CA PHE A 322 16.96 8.80 -3.40
C PHE A 322 17.56 7.46 -3.87
N PHE A 323 18.87 7.24 -3.67
CA PHE A 323 19.53 5.97 -4.02
C PHE A 323 19.75 5.04 -2.81
N VAL A 324 20.08 5.62 -1.66
CA VAL A 324 20.44 4.86 -0.47
C VAL A 324 19.24 4.14 0.15
N THR A 325 18.05 4.76 0.18
CA THR A 325 16.84 4.08 0.69
C THR A 325 16.49 2.83 -0.16
N PRO A 326 16.44 2.90 -1.51
CA PRO A 326 16.26 1.71 -2.35
C PRO A 326 17.34 0.63 -2.16
N PHE A 327 18.60 1.03 -1.97
CA PHE A 327 19.69 0.10 -1.69
C PHE A 327 19.46 -0.64 -0.36
N CYS A 328 19.14 0.09 0.72
CA CYS A 328 18.79 -0.52 2.00
C CYS A 328 17.56 -1.43 1.89
N PHE A 329 16.53 -1.01 1.16
CA PHE A 329 15.31 -1.80 0.97
C PHE A 329 15.56 -3.09 0.18
N GLY A 330 16.39 -3.00 -0.87
CA GLY A 330 16.78 -4.12 -1.74
C GLY A 330 17.45 -5.27 -0.99
N SER A 331 18.20 -4.95 0.08
CA SER A 331 18.89 -5.94 0.91
C SER A 331 17.96 -6.94 1.60
N GLY A 332 16.67 -6.59 1.75
CA GLY A 332 15.66 -7.41 2.43
C GLY A 332 15.57 -7.19 3.94
N ALA A 333 16.30 -6.22 4.50
CA ALA A 333 16.16 -5.81 5.89
C ALA A 333 14.69 -5.45 6.23
N ALA A 334 14.31 -5.62 7.50
CA ALA A 334 12.97 -5.24 7.95
C ALA A 334 12.84 -3.72 8.00
N GLY A 335 12.11 -3.14 7.05
CA GLY A 335 11.95 -1.70 6.93
C GLY A 335 11.10 -1.29 5.72
N GLY A 336 10.43 -0.16 5.83
CA GLY A 336 9.53 0.40 4.83
C GLY A 336 10.15 1.54 4.02
N ILE A 337 9.42 1.97 3.01
CA ILE A 337 9.76 3.14 2.16
C ILE A 337 8.75 4.28 2.32
N PHE A 338 7.71 4.07 3.14
CA PHE A 338 6.57 4.99 3.24
C PHE A 338 6.98 6.41 3.63
N LEU A 339 7.60 6.58 4.79
CA LEU A 339 8.07 7.90 5.24
C LEU A 339 9.27 8.43 4.43
N PRO A 340 10.24 7.59 3.99
CA PRO A 340 11.24 8.04 3.03
C PRO A 340 10.65 8.67 1.75
N MET A 341 9.52 8.18 1.23
CA MET A 341 8.82 8.81 0.10
C MET A 341 8.26 10.19 0.47
N LEU A 342 7.66 10.34 1.66
CA LEU A 342 7.20 11.64 2.15
C LEU A 342 8.37 12.62 2.29
N MET A 343 9.51 12.17 2.85
CA MET A 343 10.71 12.99 2.98
C MET A 343 11.28 13.40 1.62
N LEU A 344 11.39 12.48 0.67
CA LEU A 344 11.84 12.83 -0.69
C LEU A 344 10.89 13.85 -1.32
N GLY A 345 9.58 13.69 -1.12
CA GLY A 345 8.58 14.66 -1.54
C GLY A 345 8.76 16.04 -0.91
N SER A 346 9.00 16.12 0.40
CA SER A 346 9.20 17.42 1.06
C SER A 346 10.46 18.13 0.60
N PHE A 347 11.56 17.40 0.45
CA PHE A 347 12.80 17.94 -0.07
C PHE A 347 12.65 18.38 -1.52
N LEU A 348 11.94 17.61 -2.36
CA LEU A 348 11.66 17.99 -3.74
C LEU A 348 10.83 19.27 -3.82
N GLY A 349 9.76 19.37 -3.02
CA GLY A 349 8.92 20.57 -2.97
C GLY A 349 9.71 21.81 -2.56
N TYR A 350 10.55 21.70 -1.55
CA TYR A 350 11.44 22.78 -1.09
C TYR A 350 12.43 23.21 -2.18
N ILE A 351 13.06 22.24 -2.87
CA ILE A 351 14.00 22.50 -3.97
C ILE A 351 13.30 23.21 -5.12
N VAL A 352 12.16 22.71 -5.58
CA VAL A 352 11.40 23.31 -6.68
C VAL A 352 11.02 24.74 -6.33
N ALA A 353 10.45 24.98 -5.15
CA ALA A 353 10.08 26.32 -4.71
C ALA A 353 11.28 27.27 -4.65
N SER A 354 12.42 26.81 -4.12
CA SER A 354 13.64 27.62 -4.05
C SER A 354 14.15 28.01 -5.44
N ILE A 355 14.08 27.10 -6.41
CA ILE A 355 14.46 27.39 -7.80
C ILE A 355 13.52 28.43 -8.41
N PHE A 356 12.21 28.29 -8.25
CA PHE A 356 11.25 29.26 -8.77
C PHE A 356 11.40 30.65 -8.13
N ASN A 357 11.71 30.72 -6.84
CA ASN A 357 11.99 31.99 -6.16
C ASN A 357 13.24 32.69 -6.72
N MET A 358 14.24 31.94 -7.22
CA MET A 358 15.39 32.54 -7.93
C MET A 358 14.98 33.18 -9.28
N PHE A 359 13.89 32.73 -9.89
CA PHE A 359 13.31 33.31 -11.11
C PHE A 359 12.29 34.42 -10.83
N GLY A 360 12.18 34.90 -9.59
CA GLY A 360 11.31 36.02 -9.22
C GLY A 360 9.90 35.63 -8.80
N PHE A 361 9.59 34.33 -8.65
CA PHE A 361 8.33 33.90 -8.05
C PHE A 361 8.36 34.15 -6.54
N HIS A 362 7.19 34.31 -5.94
CA HIS A 362 7.06 34.47 -4.49
C HIS A 362 6.23 33.34 -3.88
N VAL A 363 6.83 32.16 -3.76
CA VAL A 363 6.20 30.98 -3.14
C VAL A 363 6.88 30.59 -1.83
N ASP A 364 6.06 30.19 -0.86
CA ASP A 364 6.57 29.68 0.40
C ASP A 364 7.15 28.26 0.23
N VAL A 365 8.42 28.09 0.58
CA VAL A 365 9.15 26.83 0.40
C VAL A 365 8.68 25.72 1.34
N VAL A 366 8.13 26.04 2.51
CA VAL A 366 7.61 25.08 3.50
C VAL A 366 6.24 24.58 3.04
N VAL A 367 5.37 25.47 2.53
CA VAL A 367 4.11 25.07 1.90
C VAL A 367 4.37 24.13 0.72
N MET A 368 5.33 24.48 -0.14
CA MET A 368 5.68 23.62 -1.28
C MET A 368 6.31 22.31 -0.85
N ALA A 369 7.07 22.26 0.24
CA ALA A 369 7.55 21.02 0.84
C ALA A 369 6.37 20.12 1.27
N MET A 370 5.34 20.66 1.93
CA MET A 370 4.14 19.87 2.28
C MET A 370 3.42 19.32 1.04
N ILE A 371 3.25 20.16 0.02
CA ILE A 371 2.63 19.76 -1.25
C ILE A 371 3.44 18.65 -1.92
N GLY A 372 4.76 18.76 -1.88
CA GLY A 372 5.69 17.76 -2.40
C GLY A 372 5.58 16.41 -1.70
N MET A 373 5.34 16.38 -0.38
CA MET A 373 5.10 15.12 0.36
C MET A 373 3.97 14.32 -0.27
N GLY A 374 2.82 14.98 -0.51
CA GLY A 374 1.64 14.36 -1.08
C GLY A 374 1.86 13.92 -2.52
N ALA A 375 2.48 14.77 -3.34
CA ALA A 375 2.76 14.49 -4.74
C ALA A 375 3.70 13.29 -4.94
N PHE A 376 4.80 13.23 -4.19
CA PHE A 376 5.76 12.14 -4.32
C PHE A 376 5.20 10.81 -3.77
N LEU A 377 4.49 10.83 -2.64
CA LEU A 377 3.82 9.64 -2.14
C LEU A 377 2.76 9.13 -3.11
N ALA A 378 1.92 10.03 -3.67
CA ALA A 378 0.89 9.67 -4.63
C ALA A 378 1.47 9.00 -5.88
N SER A 379 2.53 9.56 -6.48
CA SER A 379 3.14 8.98 -7.68
C SER A 379 3.76 7.60 -7.46
N VAL A 380 4.44 7.37 -6.33
CA VAL A 380 5.11 6.09 -6.07
C VAL A 380 4.13 5.03 -5.59
N ALA A 381 3.28 5.36 -4.61
CA ALA A 381 2.33 4.44 -4.01
C ALA A 381 1.07 4.24 -4.85
N ARG A 382 0.74 5.18 -5.76
CA ARG A 382 -0.50 5.21 -6.54
C ARG A 382 -1.76 5.36 -5.67
N THR A 383 -1.65 6.17 -4.62
CA THR A 383 -2.70 6.37 -3.60
C THR A 383 -2.90 7.87 -3.28
N PRO A 384 -3.42 8.67 -4.23
CA PRO A 384 -3.52 10.11 -4.07
C PRO A 384 -4.41 10.53 -2.89
N ILE A 385 -5.51 9.82 -2.59
CA ILE A 385 -6.42 10.22 -1.50
C ILE A 385 -5.72 10.01 -0.14
N THR A 386 -5.08 8.86 0.04
CA THR A 386 -4.29 8.54 1.23
C THR A 386 -3.17 9.55 1.41
N ALA A 387 -2.47 9.93 0.33
CA ALA A 387 -1.38 10.88 0.41
C ALA A 387 -1.85 12.26 0.88
N VAL A 388 -2.96 12.77 0.34
CA VAL A 388 -3.56 14.05 0.74
C VAL A 388 -3.98 14.03 2.21
N VAL A 389 -4.77 13.03 2.60
CA VAL A 389 -5.30 12.93 3.97
C VAL A 389 -4.18 12.75 4.98
N MET A 390 -3.14 12.00 4.60
CA MET A 390 -1.99 11.79 5.46
C MET A 390 -1.19 13.06 5.70
N VAL A 391 -0.87 13.82 4.65
CA VAL A 391 -0.18 15.11 4.82
C VAL A 391 -1.04 16.03 5.67
N PHE A 392 -2.33 16.18 5.35
CA PHE A 392 -3.28 16.98 6.12
C PHE A 392 -3.28 16.67 7.62
N GLU A 393 -3.41 15.41 8.02
CA GLU A 393 -3.43 15.04 9.44
C GLU A 393 -2.04 15.16 10.10
N MET A 394 -0.96 14.86 9.38
CA MET A 394 0.40 14.95 9.92
C MET A 394 0.84 16.39 10.17
N THR A 395 0.26 17.34 9.43
CA THR A 395 0.58 18.77 9.50
C THR A 395 -0.45 19.61 10.24
N ALA A 396 -1.64 19.04 10.52
CA ALA A 396 -2.77 19.70 11.19
C ALA A 396 -3.24 21.01 10.53
N GLY A 397 -3.04 21.15 9.21
CA GLY A 397 -3.35 22.37 8.47
C GLY A 397 -4.32 22.11 7.31
N TYR A 398 -5.51 22.71 7.37
CA TYR A 398 -6.53 22.58 6.30
C TYR A 398 -6.26 23.48 5.10
N THR A 399 -5.58 24.61 5.31
CA THR A 399 -5.41 25.70 4.32
C THR A 399 -4.88 25.23 2.97
N HIS A 400 -3.98 24.24 2.97
CA HIS A 400 -3.28 23.80 1.74
C HIS A 400 -3.77 22.43 1.22
N ILE A 401 -4.92 21.93 1.65
CA ILE A 401 -5.43 20.63 1.21
C ILE A 401 -5.70 20.57 -0.31
N LEU A 402 -6.31 21.61 -0.90
CA LEU A 402 -6.64 21.64 -2.34
C LEU A 402 -5.37 21.62 -3.23
N PRO A 403 -4.32 22.42 -2.95
CA PRO A 403 -3.04 22.33 -3.66
C PRO A 403 -2.34 20.97 -3.56
N ILE A 404 -2.41 20.34 -2.38
CA ILE A 404 -1.89 18.98 -2.19
C ILE A 404 -2.67 18.00 -3.08
N MET A 405 -4.01 18.10 -3.11
CA MET A 405 -4.86 17.28 -3.98
C MET A 405 -4.52 17.44 -5.46
N LEU A 406 -4.35 18.68 -5.93
CA LEU A 406 -3.99 18.99 -7.31
C LEU A 406 -2.65 18.35 -7.68
N SER A 407 -1.61 18.59 -6.88
CA SER A 407 -0.27 18.10 -7.17
C SER A 407 -0.18 16.57 -7.07
N ALA A 408 -0.87 15.97 -6.09
CA ALA A 408 -0.99 14.52 -5.95
C ALA A 408 -1.71 13.87 -7.13
N ALA A 409 -2.81 14.44 -7.61
CA ALA A 409 -3.54 13.95 -8.77
C ALA A 409 -2.67 14.04 -10.04
N ILE A 410 -1.98 15.15 -10.26
CA ILE A 410 -1.07 15.31 -11.42
C ILE A 410 0.08 14.30 -11.35
N ALA A 411 0.71 14.15 -10.19
CA ALA A 411 1.82 13.22 -10.00
C ALA A 411 1.39 11.77 -10.23
N ASP A 412 0.19 11.40 -9.78
CA ASP A 412 -0.43 10.11 -10.09
C ASP A 412 -0.70 9.98 -11.59
N LEU A 413 -1.36 10.94 -12.24
CA LEU A 413 -1.61 10.88 -13.69
C LEU A 413 -0.33 10.71 -14.53
N ILE A 414 0.75 11.40 -14.18
CA ILE A 414 2.05 11.23 -14.86
C ILE A 414 2.61 9.82 -14.64
N ALA A 415 2.55 9.30 -13.42
CA ALA A 415 2.97 7.92 -13.14
C ALA A 415 2.15 6.90 -13.94
N GLU A 416 0.86 7.17 -14.17
CA GLU A 416 -0.04 6.30 -14.94
C GLU A 416 0.36 6.25 -16.41
N LYS A 417 0.61 7.42 -17.00
CA LYS A 417 1.07 7.55 -18.39
C LYS A 417 2.40 6.85 -18.62
N LEU A 418 3.24 6.74 -17.59
CA LEU A 418 4.50 6.01 -17.61
C LEU A 418 4.34 4.51 -17.33
N ASN A 419 3.11 4.00 -17.27
CA ASN A 419 2.74 2.61 -16.97
C ASN A 419 3.26 2.12 -15.61
N HIS A 420 3.44 3.02 -14.65
CA HIS A 420 3.85 2.66 -13.30
C HIS A 420 2.68 2.07 -12.53
N ARG A 421 2.90 0.90 -11.92
CA ARG A 421 1.92 0.21 -11.08
C ARG A 421 2.20 0.51 -9.60
N PRO A 422 1.19 0.47 -8.72
CA PRO A 422 1.38 0.69 -7.27
C PRO A 422 2.57 -0.12 -6.74
N ILE A 423 3.54 0.54 -6.09
CA ILE A 423 4.81 -0.07 -5.69
C ILE A 423 4.60 -1.32 -4.84
N TYR A 424 3.70 -1.26 -3.86
CA TYR A 424 3.47 -2.38 -2.95
C TYR A 424 2.74 -3.54 -3.62
N ALA A 425 1.88 -3.28 -4.61
CA ALA A 425 1.27 -4.34 -5.42
C ALA A 425 2.32 -5.04 -6.29
N SER A 426 3.25 -4.29 -6.88
CA SER A 426 4.31 -4.83 -7.73
C SER A 426 5.32 -5.66 -6.92
N LEU A 427 5.62 -5.25 -5.68
CA LEU A 427 6.51 -5.98 -4.78
C LEU A 427 5.96 -7.33 -4.29
N ILE A 428 4.65 -7.58 -4.42
CA ILE A 428 4.04 -8.88 -4.12
C ILE A 428 4.63 -9.97 -5.02
N VAL A 429 4.83 -9.68 -6.31
CA VAL A 429 5.35 -10.64 -7.30
C VAL A 429 6.68 -11.23 -6.85
N ASN A 430 7.53 -10.42 -6.22
CA ASN A 430 8.84 -10.86 -5.73
C ASN A 430 8.76 -11.66 -4.41
N GLN A 431 7.69 -11.51 -3.64
CA GLN A 431 7.49 -12.21 -2.37
C GLN A 431 6.74 -13.53 -2.54
N VAL A 432 5.85 -13.64 -3.53
CA VAL A 432 5.25 -14.92 -3.91
C VAL A 432 6.25 -15.75 -4.75
N LYS A 433 7.38 -16.12 -4.13
CA LYS A 433 8.24 -17.21 -4.62
C LYS A 433 7.71 -18.56 -4.12
N SER A 434 6.38 -18.75 -4.05
CA SER A 434 5.86 -20.11 -3.89
C SER A 434 6.16 -20.89 -5.17
N PRO A 435 6.48 -22.20 -5.09
CA PRO A 435 6.63 -23.05 -6.27
C PRO A 435 5.41 -22.90 -7.21
N GLU A 436 4.22 -22.80 -6.62
CA GLU A 436 2.95 -22.57 -7.29
C GLU A 436 2.91 -21.24 -8.06
N ALA A 437 3.39 -20.14 -7.48
CA ALA A 437 3.40 -18.86 -8.19
C ALA A 437 4.48 -18.81 -9.28
N LYS A 438 5.63 -19.47 -9.06
CA LYS A 438 6.62 -19.68 -10.14
C LYS A 438 6.01 -20.48 -11.28
N LEU A 439 5.33 -21.58 -10.97
CA LEU A 439 4.59 -22.40 -11.93
C LEU A 439 3.56 -21.55 -12.68
N LEU A 440 2.65 -20.89 -11.98
CA LEU A 440 1.63 -20.03 -12.58
C LEU A 440 2.22 -18.85 -13.39
N SER A 441 3.39 -18.34 -13.01
CA SER A 441 4.08 -17.28 -13.77
C SER A 441 4.71 -17.78 -15.08
N SER A 442 5.02 -19.09 -15.15
CA SER A 442 5.55 -19.76 -16.34
C SER A 442 4.47 -20.24 -17.32
N LEU A 443 3.23 -20.37 -16.85
CA LEU A 443 2.10 -20.87 -17.63
C LEU A 443 1.28 -19.72 -18.23
N LEU A 444 0.91 -19.85 -19.50
CA LEU A 444 0.15 -18.83 -20.24
C LEU A 444 -1.35 -19.09 -20.18
N VAL A 445 -2.14 -18.01 -20.10
CA VAL A 445 -3.61 -18.06 -20.09
C VAL A 445 -4.18 -18.81 -21.28
N LYS A 446 -3.59 -18.64 -22.48
CA LYS A 446 -4.04 -19.33 -23.70
C LYS A 446 -4.10 -20.86 -23.58
N ASN A 447 -3.31 -21.47 -22.69
CA ASN A 447 -3.23 -22.92 -22.54
C ASN A 447 -4.30 -23.47 -21.59
N TYR A 448 -4.94 -22.63 -20.77
CA TYR A 448 -5.86 -23.05 -19.70
C TYR A 448 -7.23 -22.38 -19.80
N MET A 449 -7.42 -21.42 -20.72
CA MET A 449 -8.71 -20.80 -20.96
C MET A 449 -9.69 -21.77 -21.63
N LYS A 450 -10.98 -21.60 -21.34
CA LYS A 450 -12.06 -22.23 -22.09
C LYS A 450 -12.33 -21.44 -23.36
N THR A 451 -12.27 -22.10 -24.50
CA THR A 451 -12.51 -21.52 -25.84
C THR A 451 -13.94 -21.71 -26.33
N ASP A 452 -14.60 -22.79 -25.88
CA ASP A 452 -16.01 -23.02 -26.16
C ASP A 452 -16.88 -22.14 -25.25
N LEU A 453 -17.28 -20.99 -25.80
CA LEU A 453 -18.00 -19.96 -25.08
C LEU A 453 -19.37 -19.71 -25.69
N VAL A 454 -20.36 -19.65 -24.82
CA VAL A 454 -21.65 -19.06 -25.17
C VAL A 454 -21.54 -17.56 -24.94
N CYS A 455 -21.66 -16.80 -26.03
CA CYS A 455 -21.72 -15.34 -25.99
C CYS A 455 -23.09 -14.86 -26.49
N PHE A 456 -23.62 -13.81 -25.87
CA PHE A 456 -24.87 -13.19 -26.29
C PHE A 456 -24.62 -11.92 -27.10
N SER A 457 -25.52 -11.62 -28.05
CA SER A 457 -25.51 -10.33 -28.76
C SER A 457 -26.14 -9.27 -27.87
N SER A 458 -25.61 -8.03 -27.91
CA SER A 458 -26.12 -6.89 -27.14
C SER A 458 -27.61 -6.61 -27.33
N ASN A 459 -28.16 -6.99 -28.49
CA ASN A 459 -29.54 -6.68 -28.89
C ASN A 459 -30.51 -7.83 -28.56
N MET A 460 -30.03 -8.91 -27.91
CA MET A 460 -30.91 -9.98 -27.44
C MET A 460 -31.76 -9.48 -26.27
N THR A 461 -33.02 -9.93 -26.22
CA THR A 461 -33.92 -9.63 -25.11
C THR A 461 -33.71 -10.56 -23.93
N ILE A 462 -34.12 -10.13 -22.73
CA ILE A 462 -34.07 -10.93 -21.51
C ILE A 462 -34.75 -12.30 -21.71
N SER A 463 -35.91 -12.34 -22.38
CA SER A 463 -36.64 -13.59 -22.66
C SER A 463 -35.81 -14.59 -23.48
N MET A 464 -35.20 -14.14 -24.58
CA MET A 464 -34.34 -14.99 -25.43
C MET A 464 -33.11 -15.51 -24.69
N VAL A 465 -32.52 -14.68 -23.83
CA VAL A 465 -31.35 -15.06 -23.02
C VAL A 465 -31.75 -16.05 -21.94
N GLN A 466 -32.89 -15.85 -21.26
CA GLN A 466 -33.40 -16.78 -20.25
C GLN A 466 -33.63 -18.19 -20.83
N GLU A 467 -34.22 -18.28 -22.02
CA GLU A 467 -34.44 -19.56 -22.70
C GLU A 467 -33.11 -20.25 -23.03
N LYS A 468 -32.14 -19.51 -23.58
CA LYS A 468 -30.82 -20.06 -23.90
C LYS A 468 -30.04 -20.50 -22.66
N ILE A 469 -30.08 -19.74 -21.56
CA ILE A 469 -29.34 -20.07 -20.34
C ILE A 469 -29.80 -21.40 -19.73
N LYS A 470 -31.04 -21.85 -19.94
CA LYS A 470 -31.51 -23.17 -19.46
C LYS A 470 -30.68 -24.33 -20.01
N ASN A 471 -30.12 -24.19 -21.20
CA ASN A 471 -29.38 -25.24 -21.89
C ASN A 471 -27.88 -25.23 -21.57
N TYR A 472 -27.40 -24.27 -20.77
CA TYR A 472 -25.98 -24.10 -20.49
C TYR A 472 -25.69 -24.08 -18.99
N SER A 473 -24.54 -24.66 -18.62
CA SER A 473 -24.10 -24.78 -17.23
C SER A 473 -23.28 -23.58 -16.72
N PHE A 474 -22.99 -22.61 -17.60
CA PHE A 474 -22.19 -21.43 -17.23
C PHE A 474 -23.00 -20.45 -16.37
N LYS A 475 -22.31 -19.77 -15.44
CA LYS A 475 -22.91 -18.76 -14.57
C LYS A 475 -22.80 -17.34 -15.13
N THR A 476 -21.83 -17.12 -16.02
CA THR A 476 -21.46 -15.80 -16.56
C THR A 476 -21.22 -15.92 -18.05
N TYR A 477 -21.73 -14.96 -18.82
CA TYR A 477 -21.78 -14.96 -20.27
C TYR A 477 -21.26 -13.63 -20.83
N PRO A 478 -20.24 -13.64 -21.69
CA PRO A 478 -19.79 -12.43 -22.37
C PRO A 478 -20.84 -11.90 -23.37
N VAL A 479 -21.02 -10.59 -23.39
CA VAL A 479 -21.86 -9.87 -24.37
C VAL A 479 -20.97 -9.28 -25.45
N LYS A 480 -21.32 -9.51 -26.72
CA LYS A 480 -20.54 -9.09 -27.89
C LYS A 480 -21.33 -8.25 -28.87
N ASN A 481 -20.62 -7.48 -29.68
CA ASN A 481 -21.18 -6.84 -30.88
C ASN A 481 -21.04 -7.73 -32.13
N ASP A 482 -21.56 -7.25 -33.25
CA ASP A 482 -21.51 -7.95 -34.55
C ASP A 482 -20.09 -8.22 -35.07
N LYS A 483 -19.09 -7.46 -34.59
CA LYS A 483 -17.66 -7.62 -34.93
C LYS A 483 -16.90 -8.53 -33.94
N ASN A 484 -17.62 -9.26 -33.09
CA ASN A 484 -17.10 -10.14 -32.04
C ASN A 484 -16.22 -9.44 -30.98
N LYS A 485 -16.43 -8.13 -30.77
CA LYS A 485 -15.77 -7.38 -29.69
C LYS A 485 -16.58 -7.48 -28.41
N LEU A 486 -15.88 -7.54 -27.27
CA LEU A 486 -16.48 -7.56 -25.95
C LEU A 486 -17.12 -6.21 -25.61
N LEU A 487 -18.39 -6.22 -25.23
CA LEU A 487 -19.14 -5.06 -24.75
C LEU A 487 -19.46 -5.12 -23.25
N GLY A 488 -19.58 -6.33 -22.69
CA GLY A 488 -19.92 -6.49 -21.28
C GLY A 488 -19.98 -7.94 -20.83
N LEU A 489 -20.40 -8.15 -19.59
CA LEU A 489 -20.70 -9.46 -19.01
C LEU A 489 -22.10 -9.46 -18.43
N ILE A 490 -22.81 -10.58 -18.57
CA ILE A 490 -24.10 -10.81 -17.92
C ILE A 490 -24.08 -12.15 -17.18
N THR A 491 -24.67 -12.19 -15.99
CA THR A 491 -24.77 -13.42 -15.19
C THR A 491 -26.19 -13.97 -15.22
N LYS A 492 -26.33 -15.25 -14.88
CA LYS A 492 -27.64 -15.88 -14.69
C LYS A 492 -28.46 -15.15 -13.61
N SER A 493 -27.80 -14.71 -12.54
CA SER A 493 -28.43 -13.97 -11.45
C SER A 493 -28.92 -12.60 -11.91
N ASP A 494 -28.19 -11.89 -12.78
CA ASP A 494 -28.65 -10.59 -13.30
C ASP A 494 -29.98 -10.73 -14.06
N ILE A 495 -30.13 -11.81 -14.83
CA ILE A 495 -31.37 -12.13 -15.56
C ILE A 495 -32.50 -12.52 -14.59
N GLU A 496 -32.22 -13.37 -13.61
CA GLU A 496 -33.21 -13.80 -12.60
C GLU A 496 -33.69 -12.62 -11.74
N ASP A 497 -32.77 -11.74 -11.34
CA ASP A 497 -33.05 -10.54 -10.54
C ASP A 497 -33.87 -9.53 -11.34
N ALA A 498 -33.55 -9.32 -12.62
CA ALA A 498 -34.33 -8.43 -13.49
C ALA A 498 -35.78 -8.91 -13.62
N ILE A 499 -35.99 -10.22 -13.83
CA ILE A 499 -37.33 -10.81 -13.91
C ILE A 499 -38.05 -10.69 -12.56
N PHE A 500 -37.37 -10.97 -11.44
CA PHE A 500 -37.94 -10.86 -10.10
C PHE A 500 -38.35 -9.42 -9.76
N GLN A 501 -37.60 -8.43 -10.24
CA GLN A 501 -37.90 -7.01 -10.08
C GLN A 501 -39.02 -6.50 -11.01
N GLY A 502 -39.55 -7.35 -11.89
CA GLY A 502 -40.61 -7.00 -12.83
C GLY A 502 -40.14 -6.18 -14.02
N VAL A 503 -38.85 -6.25 -14.39
CA VAL A 503 -38.33 -5.64 -15.61
C VAL A 503 -38.96 -6.32 -16.83
N ASP A 504 -39.39 -5.53 -17.81
CA ASP A 504 -39.97 -6.06 -19.05
C ASP A 504 -39.00 -7.01 -19.75
N THR A 505 -39.45 -8.24 -19.98
CA THR A 505 -38.68 -9.31 -20.63
C THR A 505 -38.29 -9.02 -22.08
N ASN A 506 -38.90 -8.03 -22.72
CA ASN A 506 -38.51 -7.53 -24.04
C ASN A 506 -37.34 -6.53 -24.00
N THR A 507 -36.86 -6.15 -22.81
CA THR A 507 -35.70 -5.27 -22.66
C THR A 507 -34.43 -5.96 -23.19
N GLU A 508 -33.63 -5.21 -23.95
CA GLU A 508 -32.34 -5.66 -24.45
C GLU A 508 -31.31 -5.80 -23.32
N ILE A 509 -30.43 -6.81 -23.41
CA ILE A 509 -29.43 -7.08 -22.39
C ILE A 509 -28.32 -6.01 -22.30
N ASN A 510 -28.16 -5.14 -23.29
CA ASN A 510 -27.22 -4.01 -23.22
C ASN A 510 -27.50 -3.05 -22.05
N LYS A 511 -28.76 -2.97 -21.59
CA LYS A 511 -29.19 -2.14 -20.45
C LYS A 511 -28.97 -2.84 -19.10
N LEU A 512 -28.68 -4.13 -19.11
CA LEU A 512 -28.56 -4.97 -17.90
C LEU A 512 -27.12 -5.45 -17.67
N MET A 513 -26.31 -5.58 -18.72
CA MET A 513 -24.94 -6.09 -18.62
C MET A 513 -24.02 -5.17 -17.81
N ASN A 514 -22.99 -5.76 -17.20
CA ASN A 514 -21.87 -4.99 -16.67
C ASN A 514 -20.96 -4.55 -17.83
N PRO A 515 -20.82 -3.23 -18.11
CA PRO A 515 -20.08 -2.72 -19.27
C PRO A 515 -18.56 -2.74 -19.09
N SER A 516 -18.06 -3.00 -17.86
CA SER A 516 -16.64 -2.97 -17.53
C SER A 516 -16.15 -4.33 -17.03
N PRO A 517 -16.20 -5.38 -17.86
CA PRO A 517 -15.73 -6.70 -17.49
C PRO A 517 -14.21 -6.71 -17.30
N VAL A 518 -13.73 -7.48 -16.32
CA VAL A 518 -12.29 -7.64 -16.10
C VAL A 518 -11.74 -8.59 -17.16
N THR A 519 -10.75 -8.12 -17.92
CA THR A 519 -10.19 -8.84 -19.06
C THR A 519 -8.75 -9.27 -18.85
N ILE A 520 -8.29 -10.20 -19.71
CA ILE A 520 -6.90 -10.66 -19.76
C ILE A 520 -6.48 -11.04 -21.18
N GLU A 521 -5.22 -10.83 -21.54
CA GLU A 521 -4.70 -11.27 -22.84
C GLU A 521 -4.26 -12.75 -22.82
N PRO A 522 -4.38 -13.49 -23.94
CA PRO A 522 -3.92 -14.87 -24.04
C PRO A 522 -2.42 -15.07 -23.73
N SER A 523 -1.61 -14.03 -23.99
CA SER A 523 -0.16 -13.99 -23.74
C SER A 523 0.22 -13.66 -22.30
N GLU A 524 -0.72 -13.25 -21.45
CA GLU A 524 -0.45 -13.04 -20.03
C GLU A 524 -0.37 -14.39 -19.30
N ASN A 525 0.31 -14.40 -18.15
CA ASN A 525 0.49 -15.63 -17.37
C ASN A 525 -0.67 -15.89 -16.40
N LEU A 526 -0.80 -17.14 -15.95
CA LEU A 526 -1.86 -17.55 -15.02
C LEU A 526 -1.77 -16.86 -13.66
N TYR A 527 -0.58 -16.42 -13.26
CA TYR A 527 -0.41 -15.64 -12.05
C TYR A 527 -1.13 -14.29 -12.13
N ILE A 528 -1.00 -13.58 -13.26
CA ILE A 528 -1.73 -12.33 -13.53
C ILE A 528 -3.24 -12.61 -13.59
N ALA A 529 -3.67 -13.73 -14.19
CA ALA A 529 -5.06 -14.15 -14.21
C ALA A 529 -5.62 -14.36 -12.80
N TYR A 530 -4.88 -15.09 -11.97
CA TYR A 530 -5.25 -15.37 -10.59
C TYR A 530 -5.35 -14.08 -9.78
N PHE A 531 -4.36 -13.18 -9.95
CA PHE A 531 -4.35 -11.88 -9.32
C PHE A 531 -5.56 -11.03 -9.75
N ARG A 532 -5.83 -10.88 -11.06
CA ARG A 532 -6.96 -10.09 -11.57
C ARG A 532 -8.32 -10.62 -11.12
N LEU A 533 -8.51 -11.94 -11.10
CA LEU A 533 -9.71 -12.57 -10.53
C LEU A 533 -9.87 -12.16 -9.06
N HIS A 534 -8.78 -12.19 -8.31
CA HIS A 534 -8.81 -11.90 -6.88
C HIS A 534 -9.03 -10.41 -6.58
N SER A 535 -8.23 -9.53 -7.16
CA SER A 535 -8.26 -8.08 -6.91
C SER A 535 -9.61 -7.46 -7.24
N ASN A 536 -10.28 -7.97 -8.27
CA ASN A 536 -11.58 -7.48 -8.70
C ASN A 536 -12.75 -8.28 -8.11
N ASN A 537 -12.48 -9.28 -7.27
CA ASN A 537 -13.46 -10.25 -6.78
C ASN A 537 -14.32 -10.85 -7.91
N ALA A 538 -13.70 -11.04 -9.07
CA ALA A 538 -14.34 -11.51 -10.29
C ALA A 538 -14.41 -13.05 -10.25
N GLN A 539 -15.54 -13.59 -10.69
CA GLN A 539 -15.72 -15.05 -10.79
C GLN A 539 -14.96 -15.64 -11.99
N CYS A 540 -14.83 -14.87 -13.05
CA CYS A 540 -14.12 -15.21 -14.28
C CYS A 540 -13.47 -13.96 -14.91
N LEU A 541 -12.48 -14.18 -15.77
CA LEU A 541 -11.94 -13.15 -16.67
C LEU A 541 -12.31 -13.51 -18.10
N VAL A 542 -12.70 -12.50 -18.88
CA VAL A 542 -12.85 -12.67 -20.32
C VAL A 542 -11.48 -12.52 -20.96
N VAL A 543 -11.06 -13.53 -21.71
CA VAL A 543 -9.80 -13.48 -22.45
C VAL A 543 -10.05 -12.77 -23.78
N VAL A 544 -9.35 -11.66 -24.01
CA VAL A 544 -9.49 -10.83 -25.23
C VAL A 544 -8.15 -10.60 -25.90
N ASP A 545 -8.14 -10.45 -27.22
CA ASP A 545 -6.93 -10.00 -27.94
C ASP A 545 -6.75 -8.47 -27.87
N LYS A 546 -5.64 -7.97 -28.44
CA LYS A 546 -5.33 -6.52 -28.49
C LYS A 546 -6.39 -5.68 -29.20
N ASN A 547 -7.27 -6.29 -30.00
CA ASN A 547 -8.37 -5.62 -30.69
C ASN A 547 -9.71 -5.75 -29.94
N ASN A 548 -9.66 -6.20 -28.68
CA ASN A 548 -10.80 -6.47 -27.81
C ASN A 548 -11.76 -7.54 -28.34
N LYS A 549 -11.27 -8.49 -29.16
CA LYS A 549 -12.06 -9.64 -29.60
C LYS A 549 -11.98 -10.77 -28.59
N ILE A 550 -13.12 -11.39 -28.31
CA ILE A 550 -13.22 -12.48 -27.33
C ILE A 550 -12.49 -13.72 -27.88
N LYS A 551 -11.61 -14.30 -27.05
CA LYS A 551 -10.83 -15.52 -27.34
C LYS A 551 -11.14 -16.67 -26.40
N GLY A 552 -11.60 -16.38 -25.19
CA GLY A 552 -11.87 -17.39 -24.19
C GLY A 552 -12.34 -16.81 -22.87
N LEU A 553 -12.55 -17.68 -21.89
CA LEU A 553 -12.90 -17.31 -20.52
C LEU A 553 -12.06 -18.18 -19.58
N ILE A 554 -11.54 -17.57 -18.52
CA ILE A 554 -10.73 -18.28 -17.53
C ILE A 554 -11.32 -18.06 -16.14
N THR A 555 -11.50 -19.16 -15.40
CA THR A 555 -12.04 -19.15 -14.03
C THR A 555 -10.97 -19.55 -13.02
N ARG A 556 -11.26 -19.35 -11.74
CA ARG A 556 -10.38 -19.80 -10.66
C ARG A 556 -10.22 -21.33 -10.63
N GLN A 557 -11.25 -22.07 -11.05
CA GLN A 557 -11.16 -23.53 -11.16
C GLN A 557 -10.17 -23.95 -12.25
N ASP A 558 -10.13 -23.24 -13.37
CA ASP A 558 -9.22 -23.53 -14.48
C ASP A 558 -7.76 -23.26 -14.08
N ILE A 559 -7.53 -22.20 -13.31
CA ILE A 559 -6.20 -21.89 -12.75
C ILE A 559 -5.80 -22.95 -11.72
N ASN A 560 -6.72 -23.38 -10.85
CA ASN A 560 -6.45 -24.41 -9.86
C ASN A 560 -6.16 -25.79 -10.46
N LYS A 561 -6.57 -26.07 -11.72
CA LYS A 561 -6.19 -27.30 -12.43
C LYS A 561 -4.74 -27.29 -12.90
N ALA A 562 -4.13 -26.11 -12.98
CA ALA A 562 -2.73 -25.94 -13.36
C ALA A 562 -1.76 -26.10 -12.18
N ILE A 563 -2.31 -26.19 -10.96
CA ILE A 563 -1.62 -26.40 -9.68
C ILE A 563 -1.88 -27.85 -9.27
#